data_AF-A0AAJ2A297-F1
#
_entry.id   AF-A0AAJ2A297-F1
#
_cell.length_a   1.000
_cell.length_b   1.000
_cell.length_c   1.000
_cell.angle_alpha   90.00
_cell.angle_beta   90.00
_cell.angle_gamma   90.00
#
_symmetry.space_group_name_H-M   'P 1'
#
loop_
_entity.id
_entity.type
_entity.pdbx_description
1 polymer ?
#
loop_
_entity_poly.entity_id
_entity_poly.type
_entity_poly.pdbx_seq_one_letter_code
_entity_poly.pdbx_strand_id
1 'polypeptide(L)'
;MSTRLSERCRLALFRLALSAPGGVTVFLMADGRESALRIARAAVSILREVPVHEVRVRESLSFRELLRAGVSDDPDLRVFEASSKDGKVQAWIEPPIFFTDDATLLGKWAELHADLATETARQLIDRAK
;
A
#
# COMPACT_ATOMS: atom_id res chain seq x y z
N MET A 1 15.09 -14.15 -4.41
CA MET A 1 15.25 -13.62 -3.03
C MET A 1 13.94 -12.97 -2.68
N SER A 2 13.38 -13.25 -1.49
CA SER A 2 12.21 -12.49 -1.01
C SER A 2 12.74 -11.31 -0.21
N THR A 3 12.35 -10.12 -0.62
CA THR A 3 12.68 -8.86 0.03
C THR A 3 11.91 -8.81 1.35
N ARG A 4 12.62 -8.44 2.41
CA ARG A 4 12.01 -8.17 3.71
C ARG A 4 11.94 -6.68 3.92
N LEU A 5 10.85 -6.21 4.49
CA LEU A 5 10.71 -4.81 4.85
C LEU A 5 11.74 -4.43 5.91
N SER A 6 12.38 -3.27 5.71
CA SER A 6 13.38 -2.70 6.59
C SER A 6 12.81 -2.41 7.98
N GLU A 7 13.67 -2.32 9.00
CA GLU A 7 13.26 -1.88 10.33
C GLU A 7 12.63 -0.48 10.31
N ARG A 8 13.10 0.40 9.41
CA ARG A 8 12.52 1.73 9.20
C ARG A 8 11.06 1.62 8.77
N CYS A 9 10.74 0.75 7.81
CA CYS A 9 9.35 0.46 7.43
C CYS A 9 8.54 -0.05 8.63
N ARG A 10 9.09 -1.01 9.39
CA ARG A 10 8.37 -1.63 10.51
C ARG A 10 8.01 -0.64 11.63
N LEU A 11 8.82 0.40 11.80
CA LEU A 11 8.65 1.41 12.85
C LEU A 11 7.82 2.63 12.40
N ALA A 12 8.02 3.10 11.18
CA ALA A 12 7.53 4.44 10.77
C ALA A 12 6.56 4.43 9.58
N LEU A 13 6.28 3.27 8.97
CA LEU A 13 5.41 3.21 7.79
C LEU A 13 3.95 3.47 8.17
N PHE A 14 3.34 4.37 7.41
CA PHE A 14 1.89 4.55 7.35
C PHE A 14 1.39 4.32 5.94
N ARG A 15 0.24 3.64 5.83
CA ARG A 15 -0.60 3.59 4.64
C ARG A 15 -1.82 4.48 4.86
N LEU A 16 -2.15 5.32 3.89
CA LEU A 16 -3.34 6.14 3.94
C LEU A 16 -4.14 6.01 2.65
N ALA A 17 -5.46 5.87 2.79
CA ALA A 17 -6.40 5.99 1.68
C ALA A 17 -7.02 7.39 1.73
N LEU A 18 -6.89 8.15 0.64
CA LEU A 18 -7.41 9.51 0.52
C LEU A 18 -8.43 9.61 -0.61
N SER A 19 -9.46 10.40 -0.37
CA SER A 19 -10.37 10.87 -1.41
C SER A 19 -9.85 12.17 -2.01
N ALA A 20 -9.46 12.05 -3.26
CA ALA A 20 -9.24 13.10 -4.26
C ALA A 20 -9.84 12.57 -5.58
N PRO A 21 -9.92 13.35 -6.67
CA PRO A 21 -10.31 12.80 -7.97
C PRO A 21 -9.50 11.52 -8.30
N GLY A 22 -10.21 10.42 -8.55
CA GLY A 22 -9.63 9.09 -8.81
C GLY A 22 -9.24 8.26 -7.59
N GLY A 23 -9.36 8.79 -6.36
CA GLY A 23 -8.86 8.12 -5.15
C GLY A 23 -7.33 7.94 -5.16
N VAL A 24 -6.74 7.77 -3.99
CA VAL A 24 -5.30 7.46 -3.91
C VAL A 24 -4.95 6.74 -2.62
N THR A 25 -4.16 5.68 -2.73
CA THR A 25 -3.45 5.08 -1.61
C THR A 25 -2.03 5.60 -1.59
N VAL A 26 -1.55 6.03 -0.43
CA VAL A 26 -0.19 6.52 -0.25
C VAL A 26 0.53 5.74 0.84
N PHE A 27 1.83 5.52 0.64
CA PHE A 27 2.75 5.07 1.68
C PHE A 27 3.74 6.16 2.00
N LEU A 28 4.02 6.36 3.28
CA LEU A 28 5.01 7.34 3.73
C LEU A 28 5.60 6.94 5.08
N MET A 29 6.78 7.48 5.39
CA MET A 29 7.42 7.35 6.70
C MET A 29 7.09 8.57 7.56
N ALA A 30 6.62 8.37 8.79
CA ALA A 30 6.37 9.45 9.73
C ALA A 30 6.54 9.01 11.18
N ASP A 31 6.90 9.96 12.04
CA ASP A 31 7.06 9.73 13.49
C ASP A 31 5.72 9.51 14.21
N GLY A 32 4.60 9.78 13.54
CA GLY A 32 3.27 9.62 14.09
C GLY A 32 2.17 9.89 13.08
N ARG A 33 0.95 9.47 13.45
CA ARG A 33 -0.24 9.54 12.60
C ARG A 33 -0.56 10.96 12.16
N GLU A 34 -0.48 11.95 13.06
CA GLU A 34 -0.77 13.35 12.72
C GLU A 34 0.18 13.89 11.66
N SER A 35 1.49 13.62 11.81
CA SER A 35 2.50 13.96 10.81
C SER A 35 2.21 13.27 9.47
N ALA A 36 1.84 11.99 9.50
CA ALA A 36 1.48 11.24 8.30
C ALA A 36 0.28 11.85 7.57
N LEU A 37 -0.79 12.17 8.30
CA LEU A 37 -1.99 12.81 7.76
C LEU A 37 -1.67 14.17 7.12
N ARG A 38 -0.88 14.99 7.80
CA ARG A 38 -0.49 16.33 7.31
C ARG A 38 0.33 16.24 6.02
N ILE A 39 1.36 15.38 6.00
CA ILE A 39 2.22 15.17 4.83
C ILE A 39 1.40 14.64 3.65
N ALA A 40 0.60 13.59 3.87
CA ALA A 40 -0.21 12.99 2.82
C ALA A 40 -1.19 13.98 2.19
N ARG A 41 -1.92 14.75 3.01
CA ARG A 41 -2.89 15.74 2.50
C ARG A 41 -2.21 16.82 1.66
N ALA A 42 -1.10 17.36 2.15
CA ALA A 42 -0.35 18.39 1.43
C ALA A 42 0.20 17.84 0.10
N ALA A 43 0.86 16.69 0.11
CA ALA A 43 1.44 16.09 -1.09
C ALA A 43 0.36 15.72 -2.13
N VAL A 44 -0.74 15.10 -1.70
CA VAL A 44 -1.85 14.74 -2.60
C VAL A 44 -2.54 15.99 -3.16
N SER A 45 -2.72 17.05 -2.36
CA SER A 45 -3.30 18.31 -2.86
C SER A 45 -2.48 18.91 -4.00
N ILE A 46 -1.15 18.84 -3.90
CA ILE A 46 -0.24 19.34 -4.94
C ILE A 46 -0.32 18.44 -6.18
N LEU A 47 -0.18 17.11 -6.01
CA LEU A 47 -0.16 16.17 -7.13
C LEU A 47 -1.48 16.06 -7.90
N ARG A 48 -2.60 16.38 -7.24
CA ARG A 48 -3.93 16.34 -7.83
C ARG A 48 -4.47 17.71 -8.20
N GLU A 49 -3.70 18.78 -7.96
CA GLU A 49 -4.08 20.17 -8.25
C GLU A 49 -5.43 20.56 -7.62
N VAL A 50 -5.69 20.09 -6.40
CA VAL A 50 -6.92 20.39 -5.64
C VAL A 50 -6.60 21.08 -4.31
N PRO A 51 -7.50 21.90 -3.75
CA PRO A 51 -7.30 22.47 -2.44
C PRO A 51 -7.13 21.40 -1.34
N VAL A 52 -6.23 21.64 -0.38
CA VAL A 52 -5.95 20.70 0.73
C VAL A 52 -7.17 20.34 1.59
N HIS A 53 -8.17 21.22 1.64
CA HIS A 53 -9.41 20.99 2.38
C HIS A 53 -10.37 20.03 1.65
N GLU A 54 -10.20 19.84 0.34
CA GLU A 54 -10.94 18.86 -0.45
C GLU A 54 -10.34 17.45 -0.34
N VAL A 55 -9.05 17.35 0.00
CA VAL A 55 -8.39 16.06 0.27
C VAL A 55 -8.86 15.50 1.62
N ARG A 56 -9.69 14.46 1.57
CA ARG A 56 -10.22 13.79 2.77
C ARG A 56 -9.49 12.46 2.99
N VAL A 57 -9.07 12.21 4.22
CA VAL A 57 -8.50 10.90 4.60
C VAL A 57 -9.65 9.96 4.96
N ARG A 58 -9.69 8.80 4.30
CA ARG A 58 -10.67 7.73 4.55
C ARG A 58 -10.14 6.70 5.53
N GLU A 59 -8.87 6.37 5.38
CA GLU A 59 -8.18 5.41 6.22
C GLU A 59 -6.75 5.89 6.47
N SER A 60 -6.25 5.62 7.66
CA SER A 60 -4.85 5.74 8.01
C SER A 60 -4.51 4.53 8.87
N LEU A 61 -3.49 3.77 8.50
CA LEU A 61 -3.04 2.60 9.24
C LEU A 61 -1.52 2.62 9.33
N SER A 62 -1.01 2.38 10.54
CA SER A 62 0.41 2.12 10.79
C SER A 62 0.76 0.70 10.35
N PHE A 63 2.06 0.43 10.18
CA PHE A 63 2.58 -0.90 9.90
C PHE A 63 1.99 -2.00 10.81
N ARG A 64 1.93 -1.75 12.14
CA ARG A 64 1.42 -2.72 13.11
C ARG A 64 -0.07 -3.01 12.93
N GLU A 65 -0.86 -2.00 12.59
CA GLU A 65 -2.29 -2.17 12.33
C GLU A 65 -2.52 -2.96 11.05
N LEU A 66 -1.74 -2.69 10.00
CA LEU A 66 -1.77 -3.43 8.75
C LEU A 66 -1.43 -4.91 8.96
N LEU A 67 -0.37 -5.20 9.74
CA LEU A 67 -0.01 -6.60 10.06
C LEU A 67 -1.10 -7.34 10.82
N ARG A 68 -1.78 -6.65 11.75
CA ARG A 68 -2.85 -7.22 12.58
C ARG A 68 -4.11 -7.50 11.75
N ALA A 69 -4.43 -6.62 10.81
CA ALA A 69 -5.61 -6.73 9.96
C ALA A 69 -5.42 -7.67 8.76
N GLY A 70 -4.19 -7.79 8.26
CA GLY A 70 -3.88 -8.56 7.06
C GLY A 70 -3.89 -10.06 7.28
N VAL A 71 -4.20 -10.79 6.20
CA VAL A 71 -4.37 -12.26 6.21
C VAL A 71 -3.34 -13.00 5.38
N SER A 72 -2.49 -12.30 4.60
CA SER A 72 -1.42 -12.90 3.81
C SER A 72 -0.47 -13.73 4.68
N ASP A 73 -0.08 -14.90 4.18
CA ASP A 73 0.92 -15.76 4.80
C ASP A 73 2.31 -15.12 4.84
N ASP A 74 2.60 -14.23 3.88
CA ASP A 74 3.75 -13.33 3.94
C ASP A 74 3.36 -12.06 4.71
N PRO A 75 3.88 -11.85 5.93
CA PRO A 75 3.54 -10.68 6.75
C PRO A 75 3.93 -9.37 6.09
N ASP A 76 5.01 -9.35 5.30
CA ASP A 76 5.50 -8.13 4.67
C ASP A 76 4.63 -7.74 3.45
N LEU A 77 3.85 -8.67 2.88
CA LEU A 77 2.83 -8.34 1.87
C LEU A 77 1.55 -7.75 2.45
N ARG A 78 1.28 -7.94 3.75
CA ARG A 78 0.02 -7.48 4.39
C ARG A 78 -0.20 -5.97 4.28
N VAL A 79 0.88 -5.20 4.18
CA VAL A 79 0.79 -3.74 4.02
C VAL A 79 0.10 -3.34 2.71
N PHE A 80 0.10 -4.23 1.71
CA PHE A 80 -0.47 -4.01 0.38
C PHE A 80 -1.89 -4.60 0.21
N GLU A 81 -2.47 -5.20 1.23
CA GLU A 81 -3.83 -5.78 1.13
C GLU A 81 -4.89 -4.67 1.10
N ALA A 82 -5.71 -4.62 0.04
CA ALA A 82 -6.85 -3.70 -0.03
C ALA A 82 -8.10 -4.29 0.59
N SER A 83 -8.33 -5.58 0.39
CA SER A 83 -9.45 -6.29 1.00
C SER A 83 -9.16 -7.76 1.19
N SER A 84 -9.79 -8.33 2.22
CA SER A 84 -9.75 -9.75 2.54
C SER A 84 -11.15 -10.27 2.84
N LYS A 85 -11.36 -11.56 2.60
CA LYS A 85 -12.59 -12.28 2.88
C LYS A 85 -12.27 -13.74 3.15
N ASP A 86 -12.88 -14.31 4.19
CA ASP A 86 -12.75 -15.72 4.57
C ASP A 86 -11.28 -16.17 4.72
N GLY A 87 -10.46 -15.30 5.33
CA GLY A 87 -9.03 -15.58 5.55
C GLY A 87 -8.15 -15.50 4.30
N LYS A 88 -8.67 -14.99 3.19
CA LYS A 88 -7.93 -14.85 1.93
C LYS A 88 -7.93 -13.41 1.44
N VAL A 89 -6.81 -12.99 0.85
CA VAL A 89 -6.70 -11.71 0.16
C VAL A 89 -7.61 -11.73 -1.07
N GLN A 90 -8.53 -10.78 -1.17
CA GLN A 90 -9.46 -10.64 -2.30
C GLN A 90 -8.95 -9.61 -3.30
N ALA A 91 -8.33 -8.55 -2.80
CA ALA A 91 -7.72 -7.52 -3.63
C ALA A 91 -6.46 -6.98 -2.98
N TRP A 92 -5.47 -6.73 -3.81
CA TRP A 92 -4.31 -5.91 -3.48
C TRP A 92 -4.64 -4.46 -3.81
N ILE A 93 -3.94 -3.52 -3.16
CA ILE A 93 -4.12 -2.10 -3.46
C ILE A 93 -3.83 -1.82 -4.95
N GLU A 94 -4.56 -0.86 -5.50
CA GLU A 94 -4.18 -0.27 -6.78
C GLU A 94 -2.87 0.52 -6.65
N PRO A 95 -2.16 0.79 -7.76
CA PRO A 95 -0.84 1.42 -7.74
C PRO A 95 -0.77 2.63 -6.79
N PRO A 96 -0.07 2.49 -5.65
CA PRO A 96 -0.02 3.53 -4.65
C PRO A 96 1.03 4.59 -5.02
N ILE A 97 0.96 5.73 -4.35
CA ILE A 97 2.05 6.72 -4.38
C ILE A 97 2.97 6.47 -3.19
N PHE A 98 4.27 6.31 -3.46
CA PHE A 98 5.29 6.14 -2.43
C PHE A 98 5.96 7.48 -2.14
N PHE A 99 5.68 8.06 -0.96
CA PHE A 99 6.43 9.19 -0.40
C PHE A 99 7.52 8.68 0.54
N THR A 100 8.34 7.78 0.01
CA THR A 100 9.46 7.19 0.74
C THR A 100 10.53 6.74 -0.25
N ASP A 101 11.77 6.80 0.21
CA ASP A 101 12.97 6.29 -0.47
C ASP A 101 13.37 4.89 -0.02
N ASP A 102 12.50 4.19 0.74
CA ASP A 102 12.82 2.89 1.28
C ASP A 102 12.73 1.82 0.18
N ALA A 103 13.90 1.39 -0.29
CA ALA A 103 14.02 0.43 -1.37
C ALA A 103 13.39 -0.93 -1.06
N THR A 104 13.26 -1.30 0.23
CA THR A 104 12.67 -2.60 0.60
C THR A 104 11.16 -2.61 0.39
N LEU A 105 10.47 -1.49 0.63
CA LEU A 105 9.04 -1.35 0.36
C LEU A 105 8.76 -1.42 -1.14
N LEU A 106 9.56 -0.71 -1.94
CA LEU A 106 9.46 -0.74 -3.41
C LEU A 106 9.80 -2.13 -3.97
N GLY A 107 10.84 -2.78 -3.44
CA GLY A 107 11.20 -4.14 -3.82
C GLY A 107 10.10 -5.15 -3.49
N LYS A 108 9.49 -5.04 -2.31
CA LYS A 108 8.38 -5.91 -1.91
C LYS A 108 7.13 -5.71 -2.79
N TRP A 109 6.84 -4.46 -3.15
CA TRP A 109 5.78 -4.14 -4.09
C TRP A 109 6.03 -4.73 -5.50
N ALA A 110 7.28 -4.66 -5.97
CA ALA A 110 7.67 -5.26 -7.24
C ALA A 110 7.54 -6.79 -7.23
N GLU A 111 7.90 -7.45 -6.11
CA GLU A 111 7.69 -8.90 -5.93
C GLU A 111 6.22 -9.27 -6.04
N LEU A 112 5.34 -8.57 -5.32
CA LEU A 112 3.89 -8.80 -5.39
C LEU A 112 3.39 -8.75 -6.84
N HIS A 113 3.82 -7.73 -7.60
CA HIS A 113 3.41 -7.60 -8.99
C HIS A 113 3.97 -8.68 -9.91
N ALA A 114 5.21 -9.13 -9.68
CA ALA A 114 5.79 -10.24 -10.42
C ALA A 114 5.00 -11.54 -10.20
N ASP A 115 4.58 -11.78 -8.95
CA ASP A 115 3.77 -12.95 -8.59
C ASP A 115 2.36 -12.88 -9.21
N LEU A 116 1.71 -11.71 -9.13
CA LEU A 116 0.39 -11.48 -9.74
C LEU A 116 0.43 -11.64 -11.27
N ALA A 117 1.47 -11.12 -11.92
CA ALA A 117 1.67 -11.27 -13.36
C ALA A 117 1.88 -12.74 -13.74
N THR A 118 2.67 -13.48 -12.94
CA THR A 118 2.91 -14.91 -13.14
C THR A 118 1.63 -15.72 -13.02
N GLU A 119 0.83 -15.46 -11.98
CA GLU A 119 -0.44 -16.14 -11.77
C GLU A 119 -1.44 -15.84 -12.89
N THR A 120 -1.55 -14.57 -13.30
CA THR A 120 -2.39 -14.17 -14.43
C THR A 120 -1.99 -14.88 -15.72
N ALA A 121 -0.67 -14.96 -16.01
CA ALA A 121 -0.17 -15.64 -17.19
C ALA A 121 -0.49 -17.14 -17.17
N ARG A 122 -0.35 -17.82 -16.02
CA ARG A 122 -0.71 -19.23 -15.87
C ARG A 122 -2.19 -19.47 -16.15
N GLN A 123 -3.06 -18.65 -15.57
CA GLN A 123 -4.50 -18.76 -15.78
C GLN A 123 -4.90 -18.56 -17.25
N LEU A 124 -4.24 -17.66 -17.97
CA LEU A 124 -4.48 -17.46 -19.40
C LEU A 124 -4.01 -18.67 -20.23
N ILE A 125 -2.84 -19.23 -19.91
CA ILE A 125 -2.32 -20.43 -20.57
C ILE A 125 -3.25 -21.63 -20.36
N ASP A 126 -3.74 -21.84 -19.14
CA ASP A 126 -4.61 -22.98 -18.82
C ASP A 126 -5.99 -22.84 -19.47
N ARG A 127 -6.50 -21.62 -19.69
CA ARG A 127 -7.74 -21.38 -20.45
C ARG A 127 -7.59 -21.58 -21.95
N ALA A 128 -6.37 -21.51 -22.48
CA ALA A 128 -6.09 -21.68 -23.90
C ALA A 128 -5.83 -23.15 -24.30
N LYS A 129 -5.68 -24.05 -23.33
CA LYS A 129 -5.60 -25.50 -23.51
C LYS A 129 -6.99 -26.12 -23.48
#